data_AF-A0AAV1I6I2-F1
#
_entry.id   AF-A0AAV1I6I2-F1
#
_cell.length_a   1.000
_cell.length_b   1.000
_cell.length_c   1.000
_cell.angle_alpha   90.00
_cell.angle_beta   90.00
_cell.angle_gamma   90.00
#
_symmetry.space_group_name_H-M   'P 1'
#
loop_
_entity.id
_entity.type
_entity.pdbx_description
1 polymer ?
#
loop_
_entity_poly.entity_id
_entity_poly.type
_entity_poly.pdbx_seq_one_letter_code
_entity_poly.pdbx_strand_id
1 'polypeptide(L)'
;MRSLDAKLFDLPLNDPKSSVRVYNPCIGSDGRGGYVLSARATTLHKCGSTAAWLWRAITKRKVMSSLVIGQVGPRFYKQAKIAVTELAPVTNILGCPMWFGFEDPRIVNLGGVVYLLASFRNKDCMYQMCLFVLEGTQVKRQIEIASPSPKTHEKNWMPFKAVGKRLLAVYQSAPHTIVEIDTVKGGSKIAFQTPNKTAQLDGARGSCSPIPVGSQFLAMVHRRGRGAAFHEYTHQFYTFEKKAPYRVTSTSDSWVFNHTGKMHIEFACGMIVIGKDLVITYGEDDCYSRAAVLPLTKVMASLTPC
;
A
#
# COMPACT_ATOMS: atom_id res chain seq x y z
N MET A 1 8.83 12.33 -18.35
CA MET A 1 7.91 11.49 -17.55
C MET A 1 6.50 12.00 -17.79
N ARG A 2 5.52 11.15 -18.14
CA ARG A 2 4.16 11.58 -18.54
C ARG A 2 3.24 11.62 -17.32
N SER A 3 2.40 12.64 -17.20
CA SER A 3 1.26 12.65 -16.27
C SER A 3 0.07 11.95 -16.90
N LEU A 4 -0.76 11.27 -16.09
CA LEU A 4 -2.03 10.68 -16.55
C LEU A 4 -3.24 11.62 -16.35
N ASP A 5 -3.00 12.92 -16.16
CA ASP A 5 -4.00 13.95 -15.85
C ASP A 5 -4.85 13.60 -14.63
N ALA A 6 -4.21 13.11 -13.57
CA ALA A 6 -4.91 12.76 -12.33
C ALA A 6 -5.48 14.02 -11.66
N LYS A 7 -6.74 13.94 -11.19
CA LYS A 7 -7.27 14.94 -10.27
C LYS A 7 -6.77 14.61 -8.86
N LEU A 8 -6.04 15.53 -8.26
CA LEU A 8 -5.42 15.33 -6.94
C LEU A 8 -6.27 15.98 -5.84
N PHE A 9 -6.33 15.31 -4.69
CA PHE A 9 -7.13 15.71 -3.54
C PHE A 9 -6.33 15.53 -2.25
N ASP A 10 -6.52 16.46 -1.33
CA ASP A 10 -6.00 16.35 0.03
C ASP A 10 -6.94 15.50 0.88
N LEU A 11 -6.38 14.54 1.60
CA LEU A 11 -7.12 13.80 2.62
C LEU A 11 -6.91 14.50 3.96
N PRO A 12 -7.99 14.92 4.65
CA PRO A 12 -7.92 15.70 5.89
C PRO A 12 -7.57 14.82 7.10
N LEU A 13 -6.51 14.03 7.00
CA LEU A 13 -6.03 13.12 8.06
C LEU A 13 -5.01 13.78 8.98
N ASN A 14 -4.44 14.91 8.56
CA ASN A 14 -3.47 15.66 9.33
C ASN A 14 -4.10 16.91 9.94
N ASP A 15 -3.95 17.07 11.26
CA ASP A 15 -4.16 18.35 11.93
C ASP A 15 -2.83 19.16 11.84
N PRO A 16 -2.84 20.37 11.25
CA PRO A 16 -1.65 21.23 11.20
C PRO A 16 -1.01 21.50 12.57
N LYS A 17 -1.78 21.47 13.65
CA LYS A 17 -1.32 21.69 15.03
C LYS A 17 -0.77 20.42 15.69
N SER A 18 -1.05 19.24 15.12
CA SER A 18 -0.59 17.97 15.68
C SER A 18 0.89 17.71 15.37
N SER A 19 1.59 17.13 16.34
CA SER A 19 2.95 16.57 16.17
C SER A 19 2.94 15.20 15.50
N VAL A 20 1.77 14.62 15.27
CA VAL A 20 1.59 13.35 14.55
C VAL A 20 1.30 13.64 13.08
N ARG A 21 1.99 12.92 12.20
CA ARG A 21 1.74 12.91 10.76
C ARG A 21 1.10 11.60 10.34
N VAL A 22 0.03 11.70 9.54
CA VAL A 22 -0.73 10.59 8.97
C VAL A 22 -0.53 10.58 7.45
N TYR A 23 0.07 9.52 6.93
CA TYR A 23 0.43 9.37 5.51
C TYR A 23 0.38 7.90 5.08
N ASN A 24 0.73 7.64 3.82
CA ASN A 24 0.62 6.34 3.16
C ASN A 24 -0.78 5.70 3.32
N PRO A 25 -1.87 6.45 3.05
CA PRO A 25 -3.22 5.95 3.15
C PRO A 25 -3.49 4.83 2.13
N CYS A 26 -4.22 3.81 2.57
CA CYS A 26 -4.76 2.73 1.77
C CYS A 26 -6.28 2.70 1.91
N ILE A 27 -6.98 2.76 0.78
CA ILE A 27 -8.42 2.50 0.70
C ILE A 27 -8.71 1.08 0.22
N GLY A 28 -9.76 0.46 0.78
CA GLY A 28 -10.33 -0.80 0.31
C GLY A 28 -11.83 -0.90 0.59
N SER A 29 -12.48 -1.94 0.09
CA SER A 29 -13.91 -2.19 0.35
C SER A 29 -14.13 -2.77 1.75
N ASP A 30 -15.21 -2.32 2.41
CA ASP A 30 -15.65 -2.88 3.70
C ASP A 30 -16.46 -4.19 3.58
N GLY A 31 -16.82 -4.60 2.34
CA GLY A 31 -17.64 -5.79 2.08
C GLY A 31 -19.14 -5.60 2.28
N ARG A 32 -19.59 -4.40 2.66
CA ARG A 32 -20.98 -4.01 2.92
C ARG A 32 -21.45 -2.87 2.01
N GLY A 33 -20.71 -2.60 0.94
CA GLY A 33 -21.00 -1.54 -0.03
C GLY A 33 -20.37 -0.18 0.31
N GLY A 34 -19.62 -0.10 1.40
CA GLY A 34 -18.80 1.05 1.79
C GLY A 34 -17.31 0.80 1.60
N TYR A 35 -16.53 1.67 2.25
CA TYR A 35 -15.08 1.71 2.13
C TYR A 35 -14.42 1.86 3.50
N VAL A 36 -13.25 1.25 3.64
CA VAL A 36 -12.35 1.41 4.79
C VAL A 36 -11.08 2.10 4.30
N LEU A 37 -10.59 3.04 5.10
CA LEU A 37 -9.31 3.69 4.94
C LEU A 37 -8.40 3.27 6.09
N SER A 38 -7.14 2.97 5.80
CA SER A 38 -6.10 2.89 6.81
C SER A 38 -4.90 3.71 6.42
N ALA A 39 -4.18 4.28 7.38
CA ALA A 39 -2.99 5.07 7.13
C ALA A 39 -1.94 4.83 8.22
N ARG A 40 -0.69 5.14 7.90
CA ARG A 40 0.40 5.17 8.86
C ARG A 40 0.38 6.49 9.61
N ALA A 41 0.43 6.44 10.93
CA ALA A 41 0.59 7.60 11.80
C ALA A 41 1.94 7.55 12.50
N THR A 42 2.67 8.67 12.57
CA THR A 42 3.97 8.73 13.25
C THR A 42 4.21 10.06 13.94
N THR A 43 4.98 10.04 15.03
CA THR A 43 5.38 11.22 15.80
C THR A 43 6.57 11.98 15.22
N LEU A 44 6.95 11.72 13.97
CA LEU A 44 8.07 12.40 13.32
C LEU A 44 7.74 13.87 13.05
N HIS A 45 8.57 14.76 13.64
CA HIS A 45 8.36 16.20 13.64
C HIS A 45 8.67 16.90 12.30
N LYS A 46 9.28 16.24 11.31
CA LYS A 46 9.73 16.90 10.07
C LYS A 46 9.38 16.11 8.81
N CYS A 47 8.59 16.73 7.94
CA CYS A 47 8.37 16.30 6.57
C CYS A 47 9.65 16.34 5.76
N GLY A 48 9.85 15.38 4.85
CA GLY A 48 10.99 15.35 3.92
C GLY A 48 12.37 15.17 4.58
N SER A 49 12.44 14.74 5.85
CA SER A 49 13.74 14.53 6.49
C SER A 49 14.43 13.28 5.93
N THR A 50 15.64 13.44 5.43
CA THR A 50 16.48 12.34 4.93
C THR A 50 16.68 11.26 6.00
N ALA A 51 16.99 10.02 5.59
CA ALA A 51 17.24 8.90 6.50
C ALA A 51 18.24 9.21 7.63
N ALA A 52 19.15 10.18 7.42
CA ALA A 52 20.12 10.66 8.41
C ALA A 52 19.48 11.41 9.60
N TRP A 53 18.39 12.17 9.39
CA TRP A 53 17.67 12.83 10.48
C TRP A 53 16.83 11.85 11.28
N LEU A 54 16.17 10.90 10.57
CA LEU A 54 15.46 9.78 11.20
C LEU A 54 16.39 9.03 12.16
N TRP A 55 17.64 8.78 11.76
CA TRP A 55 18.65 8.13 12.60
C TRP A 55 19.00 8.93 13.87
N ARG A 56 19.12 10.26 13.78
CA ARG A 56 19.35 11.15 14.96
C ARG A 56 18.14 11.30 15.88
N ALA A 57 16.93 11.19 15.33
CA ALA A 57 15.70 11.21 16.13
C ALA A 57 15.52 9.88 16.89
N ILE A 58 15.76 8.75 16.23
CA ILE A 58 15.71 7.39 16.80
C ILE A 58 16.64 7.24 18.01
N THR A 59 17.84 7.84 17.98
CA THR A 59 18.81 7.74 19.09
C THR A 59 18.45 8.60 20.30
N LYS A 60 17.48 9.53 20.19
CA LYS A 60 17.10 10.45 21.27
C LYS A 60 15.64 10.34 21.72
N ARG A 61 14.74 9.79 20.90
CA ARG A 61 13.31 9.57 21.21
C ARG A 61 12.79 8.31 20.52
N LYS A 62 11.91 7.55 21.17
CA LYS A 62 11.22 6.41 20.55
C LYS A 62 10.29 6.91 19.44
N VAL A 63 10.57 6.54 18.19
CA VAL A 63 9.65 6.76 17.06
C VAL A 63 8.55 5.71 17.16
N MET A 64 7.31 6.16 17.30
CA MET A 64 6.14 5.29 17.27
C MET A 64 5.48 5.42 15.89
N SER A 65 5.23 4.28 15.26
CA SER A 65 4.36 4.15 14.10
C SER A 65 3.08 3.46 14.55
N SER A 66 1.93 3.90 14.09
CA SER A 66 0.64 3.27 14.39
C SER A 66 -0.22 3.23 13.14
N LEU A 67 -1.22 2.34 13.13
CA LEU A 67 -2.24 2.35 12.10
C LEU A 67 -3.42 3.18 12.57
N VAL A 68 -3.87 4.03 11.67
CA VAL A 68 -5.16 4.72 11.71
C VAL A 68 -6.11 3.88 10.85
N ILE A 69 -7.34 3.64 11.31
CA ILE A 69 -8.39 2.95 10.53
C ILE A 69 -9.65 3.81 10.61
N GLY A 70 -10.36 3.99 9.50
CA GLY A 70 -11.60 4.75 9.45
C GLY A 70 -12.55 4.26 8.37
N GLN A 71 -13.83 4.57 8.49
CA GLN A 71 -14.81 4.35 7.42
C GLN A 71 -14.91 5.59 6.54
N VAL A 72 -15.11 5.38 5.24
CA VAL A 72 -15.28 6.44 4.26
C VAL A 72 -16.54 6.19 3.44
N GLY A 73 -17.41 7.21 3.36
CA GLY A 73 -18.64 7.13 2.58
C GLY A 73 -18.38 7.16 1.07
N PRO A 74 -19.35 6.77 0.22
CA PRO A 74 -19.15 6.59 -1.22
C PRO A 74 -18.88 7.88 -2.02
N ARG A 75 -18.95 9.05 -1.37
CA ARG A 75 -18.63 10.36 -1.95
C ARG A 75 -17.41 11.02 -1.29
N PHE A 76 -16.59 10.28 -0.53
CA PHE A 76 -15.45 10.87 0.20
C PHE A 76 -14.44 11.58 -0.72
N TYR A 77 -14.33 11.15 -1.98
CA TYR A 77 -13.48 11.78 -2.99
C TYR A 77 -14.14 12.99 -3.70
N LYS A 78 -15.42 13.27 -3.39
CA LYS A 78 -16.19 14.43 -3.85
C LYS A 78 -16.42 15.47 -2.75
N GLN A 79 -16.21 15.12 -1.48
CA GLN A 79 -16.50 15.96 -0.33
C GLN A 79 -15.30 15.91 0.64
N ALA A 80 -14.70 17.06 0.90
CA ALA A 80 -13.42 17.27 1.60
C ALA A 80 -13.41 16.91 3.11
N LYS A 81 -14.26 16.00 3.58
CA LYS A 81 -14.31 15.59 4.99
C LYS A 81 -14.46 14.08 5.11
N ILE A 82 -13.38 13.45 5.55
CA ILE A 82 -13.38 12.07 6.02
C ILE A 82 -13.70 12.11 7.50
N ALA A 83 -14.85 11.57 7.90
CA ALA A 83 -15.13 11.31 9.29
C ALA A 83 -14.39 10.03 9.69
N VAL A 84 -13.14 10.18 10.14
CA VAL A 84 -12.45 9.08 10.83
C VAL A 84 -13.09 8.96 12.21
N THR A 85 -13.99 8.00 12.37
CA THR A 85 -14.86 7.88 13.55
C THR A 85 -14.14 7.31 14.78
N GLU A 86 -13.05 6.54 14.59
CA GLU A 86 -12.34 5.93 15.71
C GLU A 86 -10.89 5.59 15.31
N LEU A 87 -9.91 6.16 16.01
CA LEU A 87 -8.51 5.78 15.89
C LEU A 87 -8.11 4.90 17.05
N ALA A 88 -8.10 3.58 16.86
CA ALA A 88 -7.50 2.68 17.83
C ALA A 88 -6.03 2.48 17.46
N PRO A 89 -5.06 2.96 18.26
CA PRO A 89 -3.68 2.59 18.05
C PRO A 89 -3.55 1.08 18.26
N VAL A 90 -2.98 0.37 17.29
CA VAL A 90 -2.60 -1.02 17.47
C VAL A 90 -1.37 -1.06 18.38
N THR A 91 -1.59 -1.09 19.68
CA THR A 91 -0.53 -1.23 20.69
C THR A 91 -0.43 -2.69 21.11
N ASN A 92 0.31 -3.50 20.35
CA ASN A 92 0.81 -4.76 20.89
C ASN A 92 2.26 -5.02 20.48
N ILE A 93 3.03 -5.35 21.51
CA ILE A 93 4.48 -5.17 21.67
C ILE A 93 5.20 -6.39 21.10
N LEU A 94 5.54 -6.34 19.81
CA LEU A 94 6.63 -7.13 19.25
C LEU A 94 7.39 -6.20 18.31
N GLY A 95 8.52 -5.68 18.78
CA GLY A 95 9.22 -4.65 18.03
C GLY A 95 10.67 -4.51 18.41
N CYS A 96 11.47 -4.17 17.40
CA CYS A 96 12.83 -3.71 17.55
C CYS A 96 12.90 -2.60 18.62
N PRO A 97 13.88 -2.62 19.56
CA PRO A 97 14.01 -1.61 20.62
C PRO A 97 14.05 -0.16 20.12
N MET A 98 14.46 0.04 18.87
CA MET A 98 14.64 1.35 18.24
C MET A 98 13.42 1.86 17.45
N TRP A 99 12.48 0.99 17.08
CA TRP A 99 11.39 1.35 16.16
C TRP A 99 10.18 0.45 16.36
N PHE A 100 9.05 1.05 16.74
CA PHE A 100 7.84 0.33 17.10
C PHE A 100 6.70 0.63 16.13
N GLY A 101 6.00 -0.42 15.72
CA GLY A 101 4.73 -0.33 15.03
C GLY A 101 4.74 -0.77 13.58
N PHE A 102 3.66 -0.40 12.89
CA PHE A 102 3.31 -0.89 11.56
C PHE A 102 3.46 0.21 10.51
N GLU A 103 3.75 -0.20 9.28
CA GLU A 103 3.98 0.66 8.13
C GLU A 103 3.21 0.16 6.90
N ASP A 104 2.81 1.12 6.07
CA ASP A 104 2.35 0.90 4.70
C ASP A 104 1.20 -0.13 4.58
N PRO A 105 0.06 0.12 5.27
CA PRO A 105 -1.05 -0.82 5.32
C PRO A 105 -1.67 -1.04 3.94
N ARG A 106 -2.21 -2.25 3.72
CA ARG A 106 -2.93 -2.64 2.50
C ARG A 106 -4.20 -3.41 2.85
N ILE A 107 -5.33 -2.98 2.33
CA ILE A 107 -6.65 -3.54 2.67
C ILE A 107 -7.11 -4.49 1.57
N VAL A 108 -7.67 -5.63 1.96
CA VAL A 108 -8.33 -6.58 1.05
C VAL A 108 -9.60 -7.13 1.69
N ASN A 109 -10.67 -7.23 0.89
CA ASN A 109 -11.90 -7.90 1.29
C ASN A 109 -11.94 -9.33 0.75
N LEU A 110 -12.13 -10.30 1.64
CA LEU A 110 -12.28 -11.71 1.30
C LEU A 110 -13.65 -12.24 1.74
N GLY A 111 -14.66 -12.00 0.90
CA GLY A 111 -15.99 -12.57 1.11
C GLY A 111 -16.68 -12.04 2.37
N GLY A 112 -16.58 -10.72 2.58
CA GLY A 112 -17.18 -10.04 3.73
C GLY A 112 -16.24 -9.86 4.92
N VAL A 113 -15.12 -10.58 4.96
CA VAL A 113 -14.07 -10.38 5.97
C VAL A 113 -13.04 -9.39 5.43
N VAL A 114 -12.79 -8.32 6.18
CA VAL A 114 -11.81 -7.29 5.83
C VAL A 114 -10.49 -7.62 6.51
N TYR A 115 -9.44 -7.71 5.69
CA TYR A 115 -8.08 -7.90 6.16
C TYR A 115 -7.25 -6.66 5.88
N LEU A 116 -6.31 -6.38 6.78
CA LEU A 116 -5.29 -5.36 6.59
C LEU A 116 -3.92 -6.02 6.72
N LEU A 117 -3.08 -5.89 5.71
CA LEU A 117 -1.70 -6.37 5.71
C LEU A 117 -0.77 -5.17 5.86
N ALA A 118 0.10 -5.17 6.86
CA ALA A 118 1.08 -4.10 7.07
C ALA A 118 2.47 -4.71 7.33
N SER A 119 3.51 -3.94 7.02
CA SER A 119 4.87 -4.32 7.43
C SER A 119 5.14 -3.84 8.85
N PHE A 120 5.98 -4.54 9.60
CA PHE A 120 6.45 -4.12 10.92
C PHE A 120 7.88 -4.62 11.12
N ARG A 121 8.57 -4.10 12.13
CA ARG A 121 9.87 -4.64 12.53
C ARG A 121 9.70 -5.60 13.69
N ASN A 122 10.17 -6.83 13.57
CA ASN A 122 10.15 -7.80 14.65
C ASN A 122 11.25 -7.50 15.70
N LYS A 123 11.38 -8.36 16.72
CA LYS A 123 12.38 -8.26 17.79
C LYS A 123 13.83 -8.24 17.30
N ASP A 124 14.09 -8.87 16.16
CA ASP A 124 15.41 -8.93 15.52
C ASP A 124 15.64 -7.74 14.57
N CYS A 125 14.76 -6.73 14.62
CA CYS A 125 14.77 -5.56 13.75
C CYS A 125 14.63 -5.87 12.24
N MET A 126 14.17 -7.08 11.91
CA MET A 126 13.84 -7.49 10.55
C MET A 126 12.44 -7.01 10.19
N TYR A 127 12.26 -6.56 8.95
CA TYR A 127 10.92 -6.24 8.46
C TYR A 127 10.18 -7.54 8.19
N GLN A 128 8.97 -7.67 8.70
CA GLN A 128 8.06 -8.80 8.52
C GLN A 128 6.67 -8.28 8.18
N MET A 129 5.78 -9.16 7.73
CA MET A 129 4.39 -8.82 7.45
C MET A 129 3.49 -9.22 8.63
N CYS A 130 2.49 -8.40 8.92
CA CYS A 130 1.45 -8.68 9.89
C CYS A 130 0.08 -8.51 9.26
N LEU A 131 -0.78 -9.50 9.46
CA LEU A 131 -2.15 -9.53 8.99
C LEU A 131 -3.09 -9.23 10.16
N PHE A 132 -4.00 -8.30 9.93
CA PHE A 132 -5.07 -7.94 10.83
C PHE A 132 -6.41 -8.39 10.26
N VAL A 133 -7.27 -8.92 11.12
CA VAL A 133 -8.68 -9.18 10.79
C VAL A 133 -9.51 -8.07 11.40
N LEU A 134 -10.27 -7.37 10.55
CA LEU A 134 -11.06 -6.22 10.93
C LEU A 134 -12.56 -6.57 11.00
N GLU A 135 -13.24 -5.95 11.96
CA GLU A 135 -14.69 -5.84 12.01
C GLU A 135 -15.05 -4.36 12.16
N GLY A 136 -15.49 -3.74 11.06
CA GLY A 136 -15.58 -2.28 10.98
C GLY A 136 -14.18 -1.65 11.09
N THR A 137 -14.00 -0.76 12.07
CA THR A 137 -12.73 -0.11 12.41
C THR A 137 -11.92 -0.87 13.45
N GLN A 138 -12.49 -1.93 14.06
CA GLN A 138 -11.86 -2.65 15.15
C GLN A 138 -10.97 -3.79 14.66
N VAL A 139 -9.77 -3.89 15.24
CA VAL A 139 -8.89 -5.05 15.06
C VAL A 139 -9.37 -6.18 15.96
N LYS A 140 -9.82 -7.28 15.37
CA LYS A 140 -10.30 -8.47 16.10
C LYS A 140 -9.19 -9.50 16.29
N ARG A 141 -8.27 -9.60 15.32
CA ARG A 141 -7.12 -10.49 15.37
C ARG A 141 -5.91 -9.84 14.74
N GLN A 142 -4.74 -10.18 15.25
CA GLN A 142 -3.42 -9.83 14.72
C GLN A 142 -2.63 -11.12 14.54
N ILE A 143 -2.01 -11.31 13.37
CA ILE A 143 -1.34 -12.54 12.97
C ILE A 143 -0.01 -12.16 12.31
N GLU A 144 1.11 -12.57 12.90
CA GLU A 144 2.41 -12.44 12.22
C GLU A 144 2.48 -13.42 11.05
N ILE A 145 2.97 -12.94 9.91
CA ILE A 145 3.10 -13.75 8.71
C ILE A 145 4.57 -14.11 8.52
N ALA A 146 4.92 -15.35 8.86
CA ALA A 146 6.22 -15.90 8.54
C ALA A 146 6.50 -15.80 7.03
N SER A 147 7.66 -15.21 6.70
CA SER A 147 8.12 -15.04 5.32
C SER A 147 8.29 -16.39 4.60
N PRO A 148 8.01 -16.47 3.28
CA PRO A 148 8.36 -17.65 2.50
C PRO A 148 9.88 -17.73 2.25
N SER A 149 10.63 -16.67 2.56
CA SER A 149 12.09 -16.59 2.50
C SER A 149 12.63 -16.17 3.87
N PRO A 150 12.98 -17.13 4.74
CA PRO A 150 13.47 -16.79 6.08
C PRO A 150 14.69 -15.85 6.01
N LYS A 151 14.75 -14.88 6.93
CA LYS A 151 15.83 -13.88 7.06
C LYS A 151 15.86 -12.78 5.99
N THR A 152 14.82 -12.62 5.18
CA THR A 152 14.67 -11.42 4.33
C THR A 152 13.80 -10.35 4.99
N HIS A 153 14.04 -9.10 4.61
CA HIS A 153 13.18 -7.98 4.99
C HIS A 153 11.92 -7.99 4.13
N GLU A 154 10.78 -8.25 4.75
CA GLU A 154 9.48 -8.25 4.08
C GLU A 154 8.85 -6.87 4.12
N LYS A 155 8.64 -6.30 2.93
CA LYS A 155 7.82 -5.10 2.73
C LYS A 155 7.05 -5.24 1.42
N ASN A 156 6.07 -4.38 1.23
CA ASN A 156 5.43 -4.17 -0.08
C ASN A 156 4.68 -5.37 -0.68
N TRP A 157 4.29 -6.36 0.13
CA TRP A 157 3.41 -7.42 -0.35
C TRP A 157 2.04 -6.83 -0.70
N MET A 158 1.51 -7.15 -1.89
CA MET A 158 0.24 -6.60 -2.36
C MET A 158 -0.86 -7.66 -2.25
N PRO A 159 -1.67 -7.69 -1.18
CA PRO A 159 -2.68 -8.72 -0.98
C PRO A 159 -3.84 -8.56 -1.97
N PHE A 160 -4.38 -9.68 -2.44
CA PHE A 160 -5.54 -9.73 -3.30
C PHE A 160 -6.36 -11.01 -3.06
N LYS A 161 -7.66 -10.92 -3.38
CA LYS A 161 -8.57 -12.06 -3.37
C LYS A 161 -8.41 -12.83 -4.68
N ALA A 162 -7.88 -14.05 -4.60
CA ALA A 162 -7.89 -14.99 -5.71
C ALA A 162 -9.30 -15.53 -5.99
N VAL A 163 -9.47 -16.22 -7.12
CA VAL A 163 -10.68 -17.02 -7.35
C VAL A 163 -10.83 -18.03 -6.20
N GLY A 164 -11.99 -18.01 -5.54
CA GLY A 164 -12.26 -18.75 -4.30
C GLY A 164 -12.18 -17.87 -3.03
N LYS A 165 -11.94 -18.51 -1.88
CA LYS A 165 -11.76 -17.86 -0.56
C LYS A 165 -10.30 -17.87 -0.10
N ARG A 166 -9.34 -17.77 -1.03
CA ARG A 166 -7.90 -17.77 -0.73
C ARG A 166 -7.38 -16.33 -0.68
N LEU A 167 -6.58 -16.02 0.34
CA LEU A 167 -5.81 -14.79 0.41
C LEU A 167 -4.44 -15.02 -0.22
N LEU A 168 -4.19 -14.37 -1.36
CA LEU A 168 -2.88 -14.35 -2.00
C LEU A 168 -2.27 -12.96 -1.87
N ALA A 169 -0.96 -12.85 -2.08
CA ALA A 169 -0.30 -11.58 -2.26
C ALA A 169 0.72 -11.66 -3.39
N VAL A 170 0.85 -10.57 -4.14
CA VAL A 170 2.03 -10.37 -5.00
C VAL A 170 3.20 -10.10 -4.06
N TYR A 171 4.13 -11.05 -4.03
CA TYR A 171 5.36 -10.99 -3.25
C TYR A 171 6.44 -10.20 -3.99
N GLN A 172 6.56 -10.45 -5.29
CA GLN A 172 7.53 -9.81 -6.16
C GLN A 172 6.90 -9.62 -7.54
N SER A 173 7.13 -8.46 -8.17
CA SER A 173 6.64 -8.17 -9.52
C SER A 173 7.53 -8.77 -10.61
N ALA A 174 8.78 -9.11 -10.25
CA ALA A 174 9.82 -9.48 -11.19
C ALA A 174 10.91 -10.42 -10.61
N PRO A 175 10.86 -11.76 -10.81
CA PRO A 175 9.79 -12.53 -11.45
C PRO A 175 8.45 -12.33 -10.74
N HIS A 176 7.34 -12.52 -11.45
CA HIS A 176 6.02 -12.34 -10.86
C HIS A 176 5.71 -13.54 -9.94
N THR A 177 5.93 -13.32 -8.64
CA THR A 177 5.84 -14.32 -7.57
C THR A 177 4.63 -14.01 -6.71
N ILE A 178 3.76 -15.02 -6.57
CA ILE A 178 2.55 -14.98 -5.75
C ILE A 178 2.74 -15.90 -4.55
N VAL A 179 2.47 -15.37 -3.37
CA VAL A 179 2.44 -16.14 -2.12
C VAL A 179 1.00 -16.34 -1.65
N GLU A 180 0.76 -17.49 -1.05
CA GLU A 180 -0.47 -17.76 -0.30
C GLU A 180 -0.23 -17.47 1.18
N ILE A 181 -1.17 -16.76 1.81
CA ILE A 181 -1.12 -16.37 3.22
C ILE A 181 -2.09 -17.27 4.01
N ASP A 182 -1.59 -17.91 5.07
CA ASP A 182 -2.45 -18.63 6.01
C ASP A 182 -3.07 -17.62 6.99
N THR A 183 -4.37 -17.35 6.82
CA THR A 183 -5.11 -16.37 7.62
C THR A 183 -5.50 -16.88 9.01
N VAL A 184 -5.17 -18.13 9.36
CA VAL A 184 -5.51 -18.73 10.65
C VAL A 184 -4.27 -18.89 11.50
N LYS A 185 -3.27 -19.60 10.99
CA LYS A 185 -2.03 -19.93 11.71
C LYS A 185 -0.93 -18.89 11.53
N GLY A 186 -1.06 -18.04 10.51
CA GLY A 186 0.04 -17.21 10.04
C GLY A 186 1.02 -17.99 9.16
N GLY A 187 1.96 -17.27 8.58
CA GLY A 187 2.90 -17.81 7.61
C GLY A 187 2.41 -17.72 6.16
N SER A 188 3.33 -18.05 5.27
CA SER A 188 3.10 -17.96 3.84
C SER A 188 3.98 -18.93 3.06
N LYS A 189 3.58 -19.22 1.83
CA LYS A 189 4.35 -20.06 0.90
C LYS A 189 4.25 -19.51 -0.52
N ILE A 190 5.28 -19.71 -1.32
CA ILE A 190 5.21 -19.44 -2.76
C ILE A 190 4.17 -20.38 -3.36
N ALA A 191 3.11 -19.81 -3.94
CA ALA A 191 2.03 -20.54 -4.58
C ALA A 191 2.23 -20.62 -6.09
N PHE A 192 2.70 -19.52 -6.69
CA PHE A 192 2.97 -19.43 -8.12
C PHE A 192 4.18 -18.54 -8.36
N GLN A 193 4.97 -18.88 -9.37
CA GLN A 193 6.03 -18.02 -9.87
C GLN A 193 6.00 -18.10 -11.40
N THR A 194 5.88 -16.95 -12.05
CA THR A 194 5.88 -16.88 -13.51
C THR A 194 7.08 -16.05 -13.98
N PRO A 195 7.75 -16.45 -15.08
CA PRO A 195 8.82 -15.65 -15.65
C PRO A 195 8.31 -14.26 -16.04
N ASN A 196 9.18 -13.26 -15.92
CA ASN A 196 8.92 -11.96 -16.50
C ASN A 196 9.02 -12.03 -18.02
N LYS A 197 7.98 -11.58 -18.70
CA LYS A 197 8.04 -11.31 -20.13
C LYS A 197 8.56 -9.90 -20.46
N THR A 198 8.65 -9.02 -19.46
CA THR A 198 9.03 -7.63 -19.64
C THR A 198 10.06 -7.17 -18.62
N ALA A 199 11.12 -6.51 -19.08
CA ALA A 199 12.09 -5.83 -18.21
C ALA A 199 11.49 -4.57 -17.55
N GLN A 200 10.32 -4.12 -18.02
CA GLN A 200 9.63 -2.96 -17.47
C GLN A 200 9.18 -3.14 -16.01
N LEU A 201 9.23 -4.34 -15.42
CA LEU A 201 8.97 -4.56 -13.99
C LEU A 201 10.23 -4.82 -13.16
N ASP A 202 11.41 -4.90 -13.78
CA ASP A 202 12.65 -5.21 -13.07
C ASP A 202 13.03 -4.12 -12.07
N GLY A 203 13.23 -4.53 -10.82
CA GLY A 203 13.51 -3.62 -9.70
C GLY A 203 12.29 -2.84 -9.18
N ALA A 204 11.11 -3.01 -9.79
CA ALA A 204 9.87 -2.48 -9.27
C ALA A 204 9.46 -3.22 -7.97
N ARG A 205 8.75 -2.51 -7.11
CA ARG A 205 8.29 -3.01 -5.80
C ARG A 205 6.80 -2.80 -5.66
N GLY A 206 6.13 -3.65 -4.89
CA GLY A 206 4.69 -3.57 -4.75
C GLY A 206 4.20 -2.22 -4.19
N SER A 207 3.16 -1.67 -4.79
CA SER A 207 2.51 -0.43 -4.35
C SER A 207 1.08 -0.76 -3.90
N CYS A 208 0.08 -0.57 -4.75
CA CYS A 208 -1.33 -0.82 -4.40
C CYS A 208 -1.74 -2.28 -4.63
N SER A 209 -2.61 -2.79 -3.76
CA SER A 209 -3.24 -4.10 -3.92
C SER A 209 -3.88 -4.29 -5.30
N PRO A 210 -3.73 -5.47 -5.92
CA PRO A 210 -4.43 -5.80 -7.16
C PRO A 210 -5.95 -5.74 -6.99
N ILE A 211 -6.63 -5.13 -7.96
CA ILE A 211 -8.09 -5.08 -8.03
C ILE A 211 -8.60 -5.71 -9.33
N PRO A 212 -9.77 -6.36 -9.31
CA PRO A 212 -10.33 -6.95 -10.52
C PRO A 212 -10.86 -5.87 -11.47
N VAL A 213 -10.40 -5.88 -12.73
CA VAL A 213 -10.90 -5.03 -13.82
C VAL A 213 -11.12 -5.90 -15.06
N GLY A 214 -12.36 -6.00 -15.55
CA GLY A 214 -12.68 -6.86 -16.70
C GLY A 214 -12.29 -8.32 -16.48
N SER A 215 -11.40 -8.87 -17.30
CA SER A 215 -10.89 -10.24 -17.21
C SER A 215 -9.55 -10.38 -16.46
N GLN A 216 -8.98 -9.27 -15.98
CA GLN A 216 -7.63 -9.20 -15.41
C GLN A 216 -7.64 -8.58 -14.00
N PHE A 217 -6.53 -8.74 -13.29
CA PHE A 217 -6.21 -7.86 -12.17
C PHE A 217 -5.44 -6.66 -12.69
N LEU A 218 -5.79 -5.46 -12.21
CA LEU A 218 -5.00 -4.25 -12.33
C LEU A 218 -4.24 -4.05 -11.02
N ALA A 219 -2.94 -3.85 -11.10
CA ALA A 219 -2.06 -3.60 -9.96
C ALA A 219 -1.12 -2.44 -10.25
N MET A 220 -0.44 -1.96 -9.21
CA MET A 220 0.48 -0.85 -9.33
C MET A 220 1.75 -1.12 -8.53
N VAL A 221 2.88 -0.85 -9.14
CA VAL A 221 4.20 -0.92 -8.52
C VAL A 221 4.81 0.48 -8.43
N HIS A 222 5.81 0.63 -7.57
CA HIS A 222 6.67 1.80 -7.55
C HIS A 222 8.13 1.43 -7.80
N ARG A 223 8.88 2.37 -8.36
CA ARG A 223 10.33 2.29 -8.52
C ARG A 223 10.96 3.48 -7.82
N ARG A 224 12.01 3.21 -7.05
CA ARG A 224 12.86 4.26 -6.49
C ARG A 224 13.92 4.62 -7.54
N GLY A 225 13.89 5.85 -8.02
CA GLY A 225 14.95 6.39 -8.87
C GLY A 225 16.31 6.33 -8.16
N ARG A 226 17.35 5.94 -8.91
CA ARG A 226 18.75 6.02 -8.46
C ARG A 226 19.42 7.20 -9.17
N GLY A 227 19.17 8.41 -8.69
CA GLY A 227 19.93 9.61 -9.07
C GLY A 227 20.95 9.96 -7.98
N ALA A 228 22.02 10.67 -8.35
CA ALA A 228 23.19 10.94 -7.50
C ALA A 228 22.90 11.69 -6.17
N ALA A 229 21.66 12.17 -5.95
CA ALA A 229 21.31 12.84 -4.70
C ALA A 229 19.87 12.62 -4.18
N PHE A 230 18.96 11.90 -4.86
CA PHE A 230 17.52 12.01 -4.52
C PHE A 230 16.69 10.72 -4.68
N HIS A 231 15.59 10.62 -3.92
CA HIS A 231 14.64 9.50 -3.89
C HIS A 231 13.32 9.90 -4.57
N GLU A 232 13.29 9.97 -5.89
CA GLU A 232 12.03 10.09 -6.61
C GLU A 232 11.38 8.71 -6.72
N TYR A 233 10.07 8.65 -6.44
CA TYR A 233 9.29 7.43 -6.59
C TYR A 233 8.43 7.59 -7.84
N THR A 234 8.58 6.66 -8.78
CA THR A 234 7.73 6.60 -9.96
C THR A 234 6.76 5.44 -9.82
N HIS A 235 5.59 5.59 -10.40
CA HIS A 235 4.52 4.61 -10.41
C HIS A 235 4.39 3.97 -11.78
N GLN A 236 3.90 2.73 -11.79
CA GLN A 236 3.62 2.01 -13.02
C GLN A 236 2.44 1.08 -12.80
N PHE A 237 1.49 1.10 -13.73
CA PHE A 237 0.42 0.12 -13.76
C PHE A 237 0.88 -1.13 -14.47
N TYR A 238 0.35 -2.25 -14.03
CA TYR A 238 0.46 -3.50 -14.77
C TYR A 238 -0.77 -4.36 -14.53
N THR A 239 -1.01 -5.28 -15.45
CA THR A 239 -2.09 -6.25 -15.35
C THR A 239 -1.56 -7.66 -15.34
N PHE A 240 -2.34 -8.56 -14.74
CA PHE A 240 -2.08 -9.99 -14.78
C PHE A 240 -3.38 -10.80 -14.79
N GLU A 241 -3.28 -12.07 -15.16
CA GLU A 241 -4.43 -12.98 -15.29
C GLU A 241 -5.23 -13.10 -13.99
N LYS A 242 -6.57 -13.18 -14.06
CA LYS A 242 -7.42 -13.41 -12.87
C LYS A 242 -7.31 -14.81 -12.29
N LYS A 243 -6.80 -15.76 -13.07
CA LYS A 243 -6.65 -17.16 -12.70
C LYS A 243 -5.18 -17.52 -12.69
N ALA A 244 -4.84 -18.55 -11.93
CA ALA A 244 -3.50 -19.13 -11.97
C ALA A 244 -3.12 -19.48 -13.43
N PRO A 245 -1.85 -19.28 -13.81
CA PRO A 245 -0.72 -19.00 -12.93
C PRO A 245 -0.44 -17.50 -12.67
N TYR A 246 -1.39 -16.60 -12.95
CA TYR A 246 -1.27 -15.15 -12.70
C TYR A 246 -0.15 -14.51 -13.53
N ARG A 247 -0.06 -14.82 -14.82
CA ARG A 247 0.96 -14.23 -15.70
C ARG A 247 0.70 -12.74 -15.88
N VAL A 248 1.77 -11.93 -15.84
CA VAL A 248 1.71 -10.52 -16.26
C VAL A 248 1.31 -10.46 -17.73
N THR A 249 0.37 -9.56 -18.05
CA THR A 249 -0.20 -9.43 -19.40
C THR A 249 0.10 -8.10 -20.05
N SER A 250 0.25 -7.02 -19.28
CA SER A 250 0.51 -5.68 -19.81
C SER A 250 1.15 -4.77 -18.75
N THR A 251 1.86 -3.74 -19.18
CA THR A 251 2.47 -2.70 -18.34
C THR A 251 2.25 -1.31 -18.94
N SER A 252 2.19 -0.28 -18.10
CA SER A 252 2.22 1.12 -18.56
C SER A 252 3.66 1.66 -18.59
N ASP A 253 3.86 2.83 -19.18
CA ASP A 253 5.05 3.65 -18.89
C ASP A 253 5.07 4.07 -17.40
N SER A 254 6.23 4.51 -16.90
CA SER A 254 6.35 5.12 -15.57
C SER A 254 5.83 6.56 -15.54
N TRP A 255 5.18 6.93 -14.44
CA TRP A 255 4.55 8.24 -14.24
C TRP A 255 4.61 8.67 -12.76
N VAL A 256 4.31 9.94 -12.47
CA VAL A 256 4.14 10.47 -11.10
C VAL A 256 2.79 11.20 -11.00
N PHE A 257 2.26 11.33 -9.79
CA PHE A 257 1.00 12.04 -9.56
C PHE A 257 1.19 13.54 -9.79
N ASN A 258 2.22 14.13 -9.18
CA ASN A 258 2.42 15.57 -9.17
C ASN A 258 3.74 15.96 -9.85
N HIS A 259 3.64 16.57 -11.03
CA HIS A 259 4.79 17.09 -11.79
C HIS A 259 5.07 18.55 -11.42
N THR A 260 5.44 18.83 -10.17
CA THR A 260 5.83 20.20 -9.77
C THR A 260 7.25 20.57 -10.18
N GLY A 261 8.02 19.62 -10.71
CA GLY A 261 9.46 19.79 -10.97
C GLY A 261 10.33 19.84 -9.70
N LYS A 262 9.72 19.76 -8.51
CA LYS A 262 10.41 19.58 -7.23
C LYS A 262 10.42 18.10 -6.85
N MET A 263 11.39 17.71 -6.05
CA MET A 263 11.56 16.32 -5.62
C MET A 263 10.48 15.94 -4.60
N HIS A 264 9.75 14.87 -4.89
CA HIS A 264 8.70 14.37 -4.01
C HIS A 264 8.79 12.85 -3.85
N ILE A 265 8.58 12.39 -2.62
CA ILE A 265 8.36 10.97 -2.34
C ILE A 265 6.86 10.72 -2.44
N GLU A 266 6.44 10.00 -3.48
CA GLU A 266 5.06 9.58 -3.65
C GLU A 266 4.96 8.07 -3.38
N PHE A 267 4.16 7.69 -2.38
CA PHE A 267 4.00 6.29 -1.99
C PHE A 267 2.54 5.88 -1.96
N ALA A 268 2.11 5.19 -3.02
CA ALA A 268 0.73 4.74 -3.15
C ALA A 268 0.49 3.38 -2.50
N CYS A 269 -0.53 3.29 -1.64
CA CYS A 269 -0.85 2.06 -0.90
C CYS A 269 -2.22 1.50 -1.22
N GLY A 270 -3.17 2.34 -1.65
CA GLY A 270 -4.56 1.93 -1.90
C GLY A 270 -5.01 2.25 -3.31
N MET A 271 -5.84 1.38 -3.87
CA MET A 271 -6.42 1.56 -5.19
C MET A 271 -7.78 0.87 -5.24
N ILE A 272 -8.79 1.55 -5.77
CA ILE A 272 -10.15 1.03 -5.90
C ILE A 272 -10.88 1.67 -7.08
N VAL A 273 -11.80 0.93 -7.70
CA VAL A 273 -12.69 1.47 -8.72
C VAL A 273 -13.96 1.99 -8.07
N ILE A 274 -14.34 3.23 -8.38
CA ILE A 274 -15.61 3.84 -7.98
C ILE A 274 -16.31 4.38 -9.22
N GLY A 275 -17.36 3.69 -9.65
CA GLY A 275 -18.03 4.00 -10.92
C GLY A 275 -17.07 3.83 -12.10
N LYS A 276 -16.81 4.91 -12.84
CA LYS A 276 -15.91 4.93 -14.00
C LYS A 276 -14.48 5.39 -13.67
N ASP A 277 -14.23 5.71 -12.41
CA ASP A 277 -12.98 6.30 -11.96
C ASP A 277 -12.17 5.28 -11.15
N LEU A 278 -10.86 5.33 -11.34
CA LEU A 278 -9.87 4.70 -10.48
C LEU A 278 -9.45 5.71 -9.42
N VAL A 279 -9.64 5.37 -8.16
CA VAL A 279 -9.20 6.17 -7.02
C VAL A 279 -7.98 5.51 -6.41
N ILE A 280 -6.90 6.29 -6.26
CA ILE A 280 -5.62 5.84 -5.71
C ILE A 280 -5.29 6.71 -4.51
N THR A 281 -4.98 6.10 -3.38
CA THR A 281 -4.55 6.82 -2.17
C THR A 281 -3.05 6.68 -1.99
N TYR A 282 -2.39 7.79 -1.70
CA TYR A 282 -0.94 7.86 -1.62
C TYR A 282 -0.46 8.83 -0.54
N GLY A 283 0.73 8.55 -0.01
CA GLY A 283 1.46 9.49 0.83
C GLY A 283 2.35 10.38 -0.02
N GLU A 284 2.46 11.64 0.39
CA GLU A 284 3.39 12.61 -0.19
C GLU A 284 4.40 13.04 0.88
N ASP A 285 5.68 12.92 0.55
CA ASP A 285 6.84 13.30 1.37
C ASP A 285 6.88 12.68 2.78
N ASP A 286 6.33 11.46 2.91
CA ASP A 286 6.10 10.75 4.17
C ASP A 286 5.42 11.65 5.23
N CYS A 287 4.49 12.50 4.78
CA CYS A 287 3.89 13.51 5.63
C CYS A 287 2.42 13.78 5.37
N TYR A 288 2.04 13.81 4.09
CA TYR A 288 0.69 14.14 3.69
C TYR A 288 -0.03 12.91 3.17
N SER A 289 -1.35 12.91 3.35
CA SER A 289 -2.23 11.91 2.79
C SER A 289 -2.98 12.53 1.63
N ARG A 290 -2.91 11.91 0.46
CA ARG A 290 -3.50 12.40 -0.78
C ARG A 290 -4.33 11.30 -1.45
N ALA A 291 -5.22 11.71 -2.34
CA ALA A 291 -5.88 10.83 -3.28
C ALA A 291 -5.77 11.38 -4.70
N ALA A 292 -5.63 10.47 -5.66
CA ALA A 292 -5.65 10.74 -7.08
C ALA A 292 -6.84 10.03 -7.70
N VAL A 293 -7.56 10.74 -8.56
CA VAL A 293 -8.71 10.19 -9.32
C VAL A 293 -8.39 10.26 -10.80
N LEU A 294 -8.40 9.10 -11.44
CA LEU A 294 -8.15 8.95 -12.88
C LEU A 294 -9.35 8.27 -13.54
N PRO A 295 -9.72 8.64 -14.78
CA PRO A 295 -10.66 7.82 -15.55
C PRO A 295 -10.10 6.41 -15.75
N LEU A 296 -10.83 5.38 -15.36
CA LEU A 296 -10.37 3.99 -15.50
C LEU A 296 -10.06 3.66 -16.97
N THR A 297 -10.83 4.19 -17.90
CA THR A 297 -10.61 4.01 -19.34
C THR A 297 -9.25 4.55 -19.80
N LYS A 298 -8.81 5.72 -19.29
CA LYS A 298 -7.47 6.27 -19.59
C LYS A 298 -6.36 5.37 -19.04
N VAL A 299 -6.53 4.86 -17.81
CA VAL A 299 -5.56 3.94 -17.21
C VAL A 299 -5.44 2.67 -18.03
N MET A 300 -6.56 2.05 -18.40
CA MET A 300 -6.54 0.83 -19.22
C MET A 300 -5.95 1.07 -20.61
N ALA A 301 -6.21 2.24 -21.22
CA ALA A 301 -5.64 2.61 -22.51
C ALA A 301 -4.13 2.90 -22.46
N SER A 302 -3.54 3.12 -21.27
CA SER A 302 -2.11 3.35 -21.10
C SER A 302 -1.27 2.07 -21.04
N LEU A 303 -1.93 0.90 -20.94
CA LEU A 303 -1.27 -0.40 -20.83
C LEU A 303 -0.87 -0.93 -22.20
N THR A 304 0.36 -1.43 -22.30
CA THR A 304 0.91 -2.10 -23.48
C THR A 304 1.12 -3.59 -23.17
N PRO A 305 0.69 -4.52 -24.05
CA PRO A 305 0.92 -5.95 -23.86
C PRO A 305 2.40 -6.33 -23.71
N CYS A 306 2.66 -7.35 -22.88
CA CYS A 306 3.98 -7.91 -22.63
C CYS A 306 4.25 -9.22 -23.39
#